data_AF-A0A6G9KEH6-F1
#
_entry.id   AF-A0A6G9KEH6-F1
#
_cell.length_a   1.000
_cell.length_b   1.000
_cell.length_c   1.000
_cell.angle_alpha   90.00
_cell.angle_beta   90.00
_cell.angle_gamma   90.00
#
_symmetry.space_group_name_H-M   'P 1'
#
loop_
_entity.id
_entity.type
_entity.pdbx_description
1 polymer ?
#
loop_
_entity_poly.entity_id
_entity_poly.type
_entity_poly.pdbx_seq_one_letter_code
_entity_poly.pdbx_strand_id
1 'polypeptide(L)'
;YRIFEEAARERIVRLLKDQVSHGGGTTKRGDQLTDDVLSRLELVDLLEIQPADEAIAERLTQIQAYLKEKSIDIDEKFAEKKRKLSTGDELTTGVLKVVKVYLAVKRRIQPGDKMAGRHGNKGVVSNILPVEDMPHDANGVPVDIVLNPLGVPSRMNVGQILETHLGLAARGLGEQIDKMLKQQRAITELRAFLDKIYNKVGGEQEQLDTLTDEEVLRLAGNLRQGVPLATPVFDGAEEEQIKELLELAELPRTGQQTLYDGRTGEAFDRPVTVGYMYMLKLNHLV
;
A
#
# COMPACT_ATOMS: atom_id res chain seq x y z
N TYR A 1 -23.24 -11.67 16.71
CA TYR A 1 -23.34 -12.93 17.45
C TYR A 1 -22.91 -14.11 16.57
N ARG A 2 -23.55 -14.34 15.42
CA ARG A 2 -23.24 -15.40 14.44
C ARG A 2 -21.75 -15.68 14.13
N ILE A 3 -20.92 -14.64 13.94
CA ILE A 3 -19.47 -14.79 13.70
C ILE A 3 -18.75 -15.45 14.90
N PHE A 4 -19.15 -15.11 16.12
CA PHE A 4 -18.58 -15.69 17.33
C PHE A 4 -19.06 -17.13 17.55
N GLU A 5 -20.31 -17.43 17.21
CA GLU A 5 -20.86 -18.78 17.25
C GLU A 5 -20.17 -19.71 16.25
N GLU A 6 -19.94 -19.25 15.02
CA GLU A 6 -19.23 -20.03 13.98
C GLU A 6 -17.77 -20.29 14.37
N ALA A 7 -17.06 -19.27 14.87
CA ALA A 7 -15.68 -19.43 15.35
C ALA A 7 -15.59 -20.35 16.59
N ALA A 8 -16.55 -20.25 17.52
CA ALA A 8 -16.61 -21.13 18.68
C ALA A 8 -16.93 -22.57 18.25
N ARG A 9 -17.86 -22.76 17.31
CA ARG A 9 -18.20 -24.07 16.74
C ARG A 9 -16.98 -24.75 16.12
N GLU A 10 -16.23 -24.05 15.26
CA GLU A 10 -15.01 -24.61 14.67
C GLU A 10 -13.99 -25.03 15.73
N ARG A 11 -13.84 -24.22 16.79
CA ARG A 11 -12.91 -24.49 17.89
C ARG A 11 -13.36 -25.67 18.75
N ILE A 12 -14.66 -25.79 19.03
CA ILE A 12 -15.26 -26.90 19.78
C ILE A 12 -15.14 -28.21 18.97
N VAL A 13 -15.45 -28.19 17.67
CA VAL A 13 -15.31 -29.36 16.79
C VAL A 13 -13.86 -29.86 16.76
N ARG A 14 -12.87 -28.95 16.65
CA ARG A 14 -11.45 -29.34 16.72
C ARG A 14 -11.04 -29.93 18.07
N LEU A 15 -11.63 -29.45 19.17
CA LEU A 15 -11.32 -29.94 20.52
C LEU A 15 -11.97 -31.30 20.82
N LEU A 16 -13.17 -31.55 20.28
CA LEU A 16 -13.95 -32.76 20.52
C LEU A 16 -13.63 -33.89 19.53
N LYS A 17 -12.95 -33.61 18.42
CA LYS A 17 -12.56 -34.61 17.43
C LYS A 17 -11.73 -35.73 18.05
N ASP A 18 -12.09 -36.97 17.73
CA ASP A 18 -11.44 -38.22 18.18
C ASP A 18 -11.51 -38.47 19.71
N GLN A 19 -12.36 -37.72 20.43
CA GLN A 19 -12.58 -37.90 21.87
C GLN A 19 -13.75 -38.82 22.17
N VAL A 20 -13.74 -39.39 23.37
CA VAL A 20 -14.86 -40.19 23.90
C VAL A 20 -15.76 -39.30 24.75
N SER A 21 -17.05 -39.31 24.46
CA SER A 21 -18.06 -38.60 25.24
C SER A 21 -18.44 -39.37 26.50
N HIS A 22 -18.55 -38.69 27.65
CA HIS A 22 -19.20 -39.22 28.85
C HIS A 22 -20.72 -38.99 28.88
N GLY A 23 -21.27 -38.44 27.81
CA GLY A 23 -22.67 -38.07 27.65
C GLY A 23 -22.84 -36.54 27.57
N GLY A 24 -24.03 -36.09 27.21
CA GLY A 24 -24.35 -34.67 27.04
C GLY A 24 -24.82 -34.33 25.63
N GLY A 25 -25.78 -33.40 25.54
CA GLY A 25 -26.53 -33.15 24.31
C GLY A 25 -27.22 -34.42 23.79
N THR A 26 -27.00 -34.74 22.51
CA THR A 26 -27.54 -35.94 21.84
C THR A 26 -26.62 -37.17 21.88
N THR A 27 -25.47 -37.10 22.57
CA THR A 27 -24.47 -38.18 22.63
C THR A 27 -24.64 -39.08 23.87
N LYS A 28 -24.35 -40.38 23.74
CA LYS A 28 -24.38 -41.35 24.84
C LYS A 28 -22.99 -41.58 25.41
N ARG A 29 -22.94 -42.07 26.65
CA ARG A 29 -21.69 -42.40 27.35
C ARG A 29 -20.94 -43.51 26.60
N GLY A 30 -19.73 -43.20 26.13
CA GLY A 30 -18.88 -44.11 25.36
C GLY A 30 -18.90 -43.89 23.85
N ASP A 31 -19.68 -42.93 23.34
CA ASP A 31 -19.70 -42.61 21.91
C ASP A 31 -18.38 -41.95 21.46
N GLN A 32 -17.86 -42.38 20.32
CA GLN A 32 -16.71 -41.74 19.67
C GLN A 32 -17.17 -40.54 18.85
N LEU A 33 -16.59 -39.38 19.14
CA LEU A 33 -16.90 -38.11 18.47
C LEU A 33 -16.14 -38.01 17.15
N THR A 34 -16.79 -38.48 16.08
CA THR A 34 -16.28 -38.38 14.69
C THR A 34 -16.72 -37.08 14.02
N ASP A 35 -15.96 -36.62 13.02
CA ASP A 35 -16.24 -35.37 12.27
C ASP A 35 -17.67 -35.35 11.68
N ASP A 36 -18.17 -36.49 11.22
CA ASP A 36 -19.53 -36.63 10.67
C ASP A 36 -20.63 -36.46 11.72
N VAL A 37 -20.36 -36.81 12.97
CA VAL A 37 -21.31 -36.64 14.08
C VAL A 37 -21.31 -35.19 14.55
N LEU A 38 -20.11 -34.62 14.76
CA LEU A 38 -19.94 -33.24 15.25
C LEU A 38 -20.46 -32.18 14.26
N SER A 39 -20.36 -32.43 12.96
CA SER A 39 -20.85 -31.51 11.91
C SER A 39 -22.38 -31.42 11.83
N ARG A 40 -23.10 -32.44 12.33
CA ARG A 40 -24.57 -32.49 12.32
C ARG A 40 -25.21 -31.85 13.55
N LEU A 41 -24.42 -31.60 14.60
CA LEU A 41 -24.90 -31.02 15.85
C LEU A 41 -24.95 -29.50 15.79
N GLU A 42 -25.98 -28.95 16.46
CA GLU A 42 -26.08 -27.51 16.70
C GLU A 42 -25.10 -27.08 17.80
N LEU A 43 -24.77 -25.79 17.84
CA LEU A 43 -23.83 -25.25 18.83
C LEU A 43 -24.31 -25.50 20.27
N VAL A 44 -25.63 -25.48 20.50
CA VAL A 44 -26.24 -25.77 21.81
C VAL A 44 -25.90 -27.20 22.23
N ASP A 45 -26.13 -28.19 21.35
CA ASP A 45 -25.82 -29.59 21.61
C ASP A 45 -24.31 -29.82 21.80
N LEU A 46 -23.47 -29.12 21.02
CA LEU A 46 -22.01 -29.22 21.11
C LEU A 46 -21.44 -28.67 22.43
N LEU A 47 -22.06 -27.63 22.99
CA LEU A 47 -21.66 -27.04 24.28
C LEU A 47 -22.08 -27.90 25.47
N GLU A 48 -23.06 -28.79 25.29
CA GLU A 48 -23.53 -29.70 26.34
C GLU A 48 -22.75 -31.02 26.42
N ILE A 49 -21.91 -31.33 25.43
CA ILE A 49 -21.09 -32.55 25.42
C ILE A 49 -20.06 -32.51 26.55
N GLN A 50 -20.03 -33.57 27.37
CA GLN A 50 -19.02 -33.76 28.40
C GLN A 50 -17.92 -34.70 27.89
N PRO A 51 -16.73 -34.19 27.53
CA PRO A 51 -15.61 -35.03 27.12
C PRO A 51 -15.03 -35.80 28.31
N ALA A 52 -14.42 -36.96 28.05
CA ALA A 52 -13.74 -37.74 29.07
C ALA A 52 -12.45 -37.09 29.60
N ASP A 53 -11.83 -36.21 28.81
CA ASP A 53 -10.63 -35.46 29.19
C ASP A 53 -11.00 -34.18 29.96
N GLU A 54 -10.50 -34.10 31.20
CA GLU A 54 -10.72 -32.98 32.13
C GLU A 54 -10.17 -31.64 31.59
N ALA A 55 -9.05 -31.67 30.85
CA ALA A 55 -8.47 -30.46 30.25
C ALA A 55 -9.33 -29.90 29.10
N ILE A 56 -10.03 -30.78 28.38
CA ILE A 56 -10.95 -30.37 27.30
C ILE A 56 -12.26 -29.86 27.90
N ALA A 57 -12.75 -30.49 28.97
CA ALA A 57 -13.92 -30.04 29.72
C ALA A 57 -13.74 -28.62 30.28
N GLU A 58 -12.56 -28.32 30.84
CA GLU A 58 -12.23 -26.97 31.31
C GLU A 58 -12.26 -25.94 30.17
N ARG A 59 -11.67 -26.27 29.02
CA ARG A 59 -11.68 -25.39 27.82
C ARG A 59 -13.08 -25.16 27.27
N LEU A 60 -13.94 -26.17 27.25
CA LEU A 60 -15.35 -26.02 26.84
C LEU A 60 -16.09 -25.07 27.78
N THR A 61 -15.85 -25.20 29.09
CA THR A 61 -16.45 -24.32 30.10
C THR A 61 -16.00 -22.87 29.92
N GLN A 62 -14.71 -22.65 29.61
CA GLN A 62 -14.18 -21.31 29.30
C GLN A 62 -14.81 -20.73 28.02
N ILE A 63 -14.98 -21.53 26.97
CA ILE A 63 -15.65 -21.11 25.72
C ILE A 63 -17.11 -20.75 25.98
N GLN A 64 -17.83 -21.54 26.79
CA GLN A 64 -19.21 -21.28 27.17
C GLN A 64 -19.34 -19.98 27.98
N ALA A 65 -18.44 -19.76 28.94
CA ALA A 65 -18.39 -18.52 29.71
C ALA A 65 -18.12 -17.30 28.81
N TYR A 66 -17.16 -17.41 27.90
CA TYR A 66 -16.85 -16.37 26.92
C TYR A 66 -18.04 -16.03 26.01
N LEU A 67 -18.72 -17.04 25.46
CA LEU A 67 -19.90 -16.83 24.61
C LEU A 67 -21.02 -16.14 25.38
N LYS A 68 -21.25 -16.53 26.64
CA LYS A 68 -22.26 -15.90 27.49
C LYS A 68 -21.93 -14.43 27.78
N GLU A 69 -20.69 -14.13 28.14
CA GLU A 69 -20.22 -12.75 28.35
C GLU A 69 -20.37 -11.91 27.06
N LYS A 70 -20.00 -12.47 25.91
CA LYS A 70 -20.15 -11.79 24.61
C LYS A 70 -21.60 -11.60 24.19
N SER A 71 -22.50 -12.52 24.52
CA SER A 71 -23.94 -12.32 24.30
C SER A 71 -24.42 -11.09 25.06
N ILE A 72 -24.08 -11.00 26.35
CA ILE A 72 -24.47 -9.88 27.21
C ILE A 72 -23.91 -8.55 26.66
N ASP A 73 -22.62 -8.48 26.34
CA ASP A 73 -21.99 -7.26 25.77
C ASP A 73 -22.63 -6.84 24.43
N ILE A 74 -22.99 -7.79 23.57
CA ILE A 74 -23.68 -7.51 22.30
C ILE A 74 -25.09 -6.99 22.56
N ASP A 75 -25.83 -7.60 23.49
CA ASP A 75 -27.19 -7.20 23.85
C ASP A 75 -27.21 -5.81 24.48
N GLU A 76 -26.24 -5.49 25.35
CA GLU A 76 -26.06 -4.17 25.93
C GLU A 76 -25.76 -3.11 24.86
N LYS A 77 -24.79 -3.37 23.97
CA LYS A 77 -24.47 -2.46 22.86
C LYS A 77 -25.64 -2.28 21.89
N PHE A 78 -26.40 -3.35 21.66
CA PHE A 78 -27.60 -3.30 20.83
C PHE A 78 -28.70 -2.45 21.48
N ALA A 79 -28.95 -2.65 22.78
CA ALA A 79 -29.88 -1.84 23.55
C ALA A 79 -29.47 -0.37 23.57
N GLU A 80 -28.17 -0.08 23.73
CA GLU A 80 -27.64 1.29 23.68
C GLU A 80 -27.84 1.94 22.30
N LYS A 81 -27.53 1.24 21.21
CA LYS A 81 -27.78 1.73 19.84
C LYS A 81 -29.26 1.95 19.57
N LYS A 82 -30.12 1.03 20.01
CA LYS A 82 -31.58 1.16 19.89
C LYS A 82 -32.09 2.39 20.65
N ARG A 83 -31.57 2.62 21.86
CA ARG A 83 -31.86 3.81 22.65
C ARG A 83 -31.44 5.07 21.90
N LYS A 84 -30.19 5.15 21.42
CA LYS A 84 -29.67 6.30 20.66
C LYS A 84 -30.49 6.60 19.39
N LEU A 85 -30.99 5.57 18.70
CA LEU A 85 -31.83 5.73 17.50
C LEU A 85 -33.27 6.15 17.83
N SER A 86 -33.80 5.76 18.99
CA SER A 86 -35.18 6.07 19.41
C SER A 86 -35.29 7.41 20.12
N THR A 87 -34.23 7.82 20.83
CA THR A 87 -34.11 9.15 21.41
C THR A 87 -34.04 10.17 20.27
N GLY A 88 -34.94 11.13 20.27
CA GLY A 88 -34.89 12.24 19.31
C GLY A 88 -33.65 13.10 19.53
N ASP A 89 -33.09 13.64 18.46
CA ASP A 89 -31.97 14.58 18.55
C ASP A 89 -32.44 15.90 19.17
N GLU A 90 -31.61 16.49 20.03
CA GLU A 90 -31.84 17.86 20.52
C GLU A 90 -31.59 18.84 19.38
N LEU A 91 -32.65 19.52 18.93
CA LEU A 91 -32.61 20.54 17.90
C LEU A 91 -32.58 21.93 18.52
N THR A 92 -31.99 22.89 17.80
CA THR A 92 -32.02 24.31 18.20
C THR A 92 -33.44 24.86 18.18
N THR A 93 -33.73 25.84 19.05
CA THR A 93 -35.06 26.45 19.18
C THR A 93 -35.58 26.95 17.83
N GLY A 94 -36.77 26.50 17.43
CA GLY A 94 -37.41 26.86 16.17
C GLY A 94 -37.14 25.90 14.99
N VAL A 95 -36.28 24.89 15.15
CA VAL A 95 -36.03 23.86 14.11
C VAL A 95 -36.85 22.61 14.38
N LEU A 96 -37.68 22.21 13.40
CA LEU A 96 -38.54 21.01 13.53
C LEU A 96 -37.82 19.72 13.12
N LYS A 97 -37.03 19.73 12.04
CA LYS A 97 -36.27 18.59 11.51
C LYS A 97 -35.03 19.08 10.76
N VAL A 98 -33.94 18.30 10.79
CA VAL A 98 -32.72 18.56 10.01
C VAL A 98 -32.45 17.37 9.09
N VAL A 99 -32.19 17.63 7.81
CA VAL A 99 -31.78 16.62 6.84
C VAL A 99 -30.34 16.91 6.44
N LYS A 100 -29.41 16.00 6.76
CA LYS A 100 -28.00 16.10 6.35
C LYS A 100 -27.80 15.33 5.05
N VAL A 101 -27.47 16.04 3.97
CA VAL A 101 -27.14 15.46 2.67
C VAL A 101 -25.64 15.54 2.44
N TYR A 102 -25.00 14.40 2.21
CA TYR A 102 -23.58 14.33 1.88
C TYR A 102 -23.41 14.17 0.37
N LEU A 103 -22.77 15.14 -0.27
CA LEU A 103 -22.47 15.11 -1.70
C LEU A 103 -20.99 14.77 -1.91
N ALA A 104 -20.71 13.67 -2.61
CA ALA A 104 -19.36 13.33 -3.04
C ALA A 104 -19.10 13.89 -4.44
N VAL A 105 -18.07 14.72 -4.60
CA VAL A 105 -17.69 15.32 -5.88
C VAL A 105 -16.28 14.89 -6.26
N LYS A 106 -16.13 14.33 -7.47
CA LYS A 106 -14.81 14.06 -8.07
C LYS A 106 -14.37 15.27 -8.87
N ARG A 107 -13.37 16.01 -8.38
CA ARG A 107 -12.77 17.15 -9.08
C ARG A 107 -11.50 16.72 -9.81
N ARG A 108 -11.42 16.97 -11.11
CA ARG A 108 -10.22 16.72 -11.92
C ARG A 108 -9.24 17.90 -11.83
N ILE A 109 -8.02 17.74 -12.33
CA ILE A 109 -7.08 18.85 -12.47
C ILE A 109 -7.49 19.74 -13.63
N GLN A 110 -7.40 21.05 -13.44
CA GLN A 110 -7.74 22.03 -14.47
C GLN A 110 -6.81 23.25 -14.41
N PRO A 111 -6.69 24.02 -15.52
CA PRO A 111 -6.01 25.31 -15.49
C PRO A 111 -6.52 26.19 -14.35
N GLY A 112 -5.60 26.80 -13.60
CA GLY A 112 -5.90 27.56 -12.40
C GLY A 112 -5.67 26.79 -11.09
N ASP A 113 -5.67 25.45 -11.10
CA ASP A 113 -5.36 24.66 -9.91
C ASP A 113 -3.91 24.88 -9.45
N LYS A 114 -3.71 24.90 -8.13
CA LYS A 114 -2.38 25.10 -7.54
C LYS A 114 -1.67 23.78 -7.26
N MET A 115 -0.47 23.64 -7.82
CA MET A 115 0.42 22.51 -7.63
C MET A 115 1.67 22.95 -6.87
N ALA A 116 2.31 22.02 -6.16
CA ALA A 116 3.55 22.28 -5.46
C ALA A 116 4.44 21.04 -5.38
N GLY A 117 5.76 21.22 -5.48
CA GLY A 117 6.72 20.21 -5.05
C GLY A 117 7.03 20.34 -3.56
N ARG A 118 7.83 19.39 -3.05
CA ARG A 118 8.25 19.35 -1.64
C ARG A 118 9.27 20.42 -1.26
N HIS A 119 9.95 21.00 -2.25
CA HIS A 119 11.01 22.00 -2.09
C HIS A 119 10.51 23.46 -2.16
N GLY A 120 9.22 23.69 -1.87
CA GLY A 120 8.61 25.02 -1.87
C GLY A 120 8.38 25.63 -3.26
N ASN A 121 8.66 24.88 -4.34
CA ASN A 121 8.31 25.24 -5.70
C ASN A 121 6.78 25.13 -5.89
N LYS A 122 6.09 26.27 -5.84
CA LYS A 122 4.64 26.38 -6.08
C LYS A 122 4.38 26.97 -7.46
N GLY A 123 3.37 26.44 -8.14
CA GLY A 123 2.92 26.91 -9.45
C GLY A 123 1.41 26.77 -9.59
N VAL A 124 0.86 27.48 -10.57
CA VAL A 124 -0.51 27.34 -11.02
C VAL A 124 -0.47 26.64 -12.37
N VAL A 125 -1.33 25.65 -12.60
CA VAL A 125 -1.45 25.00 -13.91
C VAL A 125 -1.93 26.04 -14.92
N SER A 126 -1.09 26.37 -15.91
CA SER A 126 -1.41 27.37 -16.94
C SER A 126 -2.22 26.76 -18.07
N ASN A 127 -1.70 25.71 -18.69
CA ASN A 127 -2.31 25.00 -19.82
C ASN A 127 -2.17 23.49 -19.63
N ILE A 128 -3.14 22.74 -20.18
CA ILE A 128 -3.06 21.28 -20.34
C ILE A 128 -2.90 21.03 -21.84
N LEU A 129 -1.76 20.49 -22.25
CA LEU A 129 -1.45 20.22 -23.65
C LEU A 129 -1.80 18.77 -24.02
N PRO A 130 -2.12 18.52 -25.31
CA PRO A 130 -2.14 17.16 -25.86
C PRO A 130 -0.78 16.48 -25.75
N VAL A 131 -0.75 15.15 -25.74
CA VAL A 131 0.48 14.37 -25.54
C VAL A 131 1.47 14.52 -26.71
N GLU A 132 0.94 14.69 -27.92
CA GLU A 132 1.70 14.91 -29.15
C GLU A 132 2.46 16.24 -29.18
N ASP A 133 2.00 17.24 -28.43
CA ASP A 133 2.64 18.56 -28.34
C ASP A 133 3.77 18.60 -27.29
N MET A 134 3.86 17.58 -26.43
CA MET A 134 4.82 17.56 -25.34
C MET A 134 6.23 17.19 -25.84
N PRO A 135 7.28 17.79 -25.26
CA PRO A 135 8.65 17.33 -25.50
C PRO A 135 8.79 15.84 -25.19
N HIS A 136 9.54 15.12 -26.02
CA HIS A 136 9.78 13.69 -25.85
C HIS A 136 11.27 13.33 -25.94
N ASP A 137 11.64 12.21 -25.36
CA ASP A 137 12.99 11.66 -25.43
C ASP A 137 13.25 10.94 -26.77
N ALA A 138 14.46 10.39 -26.93
CA ALA A 138 14.82 9.63 -28.14
C ALA A 138 14.00 8.33 -28.32
N ASN A 139 13.34 7.84 -27.27
CA ASN A 139 12.47 6.67 -27.31
C ASN A 139 11.00 7.02 -27.60
N GLY A 140 10.68 8.30 -27.77
CA GLY A 140 9.32 8.79 -27.99
C GLY A 140 8.48 8.89 -26.72
N VAL A 141 9.08 8.82 -25.53
CA VAL A 141 8.40 8.98 -24.24
C VAL A 141 8.22 10.48 -23.97
N PRO A 142 6.98 10.98 -23.91
CA PRO A 142 6.70 12.39 -23.64
C PRO A 142 6.89 12.73 -22.17
N VAL A 143 7.23 13.99 -21.88
CA VAL A 143 7.28 14.52 -20.52
C VAL A 143 5.87 14.86 -20.01
N ASP A 144 5.60 14.64 -18.73
CA ASP A 144 4.29 14.93 -18.14
C ASP A 144 4.12 16.40 -17.72
N ILE A 145 5.19 17.01 -17.20
CA ILE A 145 5.16 18.38 -16.65
C ILE A 145 6.44 19.12 -17.08
N VAL A 146 6.28 20.34 -17.59
CA VAL A 146 7.38 21.25 -17.90
C VAL A 146 7.46 22.34 -16.83
N LEU A 147 8.61 22.45 -16.18
CA LEU A 147 8.87 23.48 -15.16
C LEU A 147 9.88 24.51 -15.67
N ASN A 148 9.70 25.77 -15.25
CA ASN A 148 10.61 26.84 -15.61
C ASN A 148 11.90 26.77 -14.76
N PRO A 149 13.10 26.64 -15.37
CA PRO A 149 14.36 26.53 -14.63
C PRO A 149 14.75 27.82 -13.88
N LEU A 150 14.26 28.99 -14.30
CA LEU A 150 14.61 30.28 -13.68
C LEU A 150 14.16 30.40 -12.22
N GLY A 151 13.17 29.59 -11.81
CA GLY A 151 12.68 29.55 -10.44
C GLY A 151 13.67 28.93 -9.44
N VAL A 152 14.63 28.13 -9.91
CA VAL A 152 15.55 27.40 -9.02
C VAL A 152 16.68 28.29 -8.48
N PRO A 153 17.45 29.01 -9.33
CA PRO A 153 18.56 29.83 -8.83
C PRO A 153 18.10 30.95 -7.91
N SER A 154 16.97 31.60 -8.24
CA SER A 154 16.44 32.72 -7.45
C SER A 154 15.95 32.32 -6.06
N ARG A 155 15.48 31.07 -5.89
CA ARG A 155 14.95 30.57 -4.60
C ARG A 155 15.94 29.70 -3.84
N MET A 156 17.10 29.41 -4.43
CA MET A 156 18.15 28.56 -3.87
C MET A 156 17.66 27.17 -3.41
N ASN A 157 16.60 26.65 -4.03
CA ASN A 157 16.03 25.35 -3.70
C ASN A 157 16.59 24.25 -4.63
N VAL A 158 17.91 24.08 -4.57
CA VAL A 158 18.68 23.13 -5.41
C VAL A 158 18.26 21.67 -5.17
N GLY A 159 17.73 21.36 -3.98
CA GLY A 159 17.24 20.02 -3.63
C GLY A 159 16.21 19.46 -4.62
N GLN A 160 15.42 20.30 -5.30
CA GLN A 160 14.49 19.82 -6.32
C GLN A 160 15.19 19.24 -7.55
N ILE A 161 16.38 19.73 -7.89
CA ILE A 161 17.19 19.20 -8.99
C ILE A 161 17.78 17.85 -8.58
N LEU A 162 18.31 17.76 -7.36
CA LEU A 162 18.81 16.50 -6.79
C LEU A 162 17.70 15.44 -6.72
N GLU A 163 16.49 15.82 -6.29
CA GLU A 163 15.30 14.95 -6.32
C GLU A 163 15.01 14.48 -7.75
N THR A 164 15.07 15.38 -8.74
CA THR A 164 14.79 15.05 -10.15
C THR A 164 15.80 14.04 -10.68
N HIS A 165 17.10 14.22 -10.41
CA HIS A 165 18.16 13.28 -10.83
C HIS A 165 18.04 11.93 -10.13
N LEU A 166 17.82 11.93 -8.81
CA LEU A 166 17.64 10.70 -8.03
C LEU A 166 16.37 9.95 -8.45
N GLY A 167 15.28 10.67 -8.72
CA GLY A 167 14.03 10.12 -9.25
C GLY A 167 14.19 9.54 -10.65
N LEU A 168 15.00 10.18 -11.50
CA LEU A 168 15.38 9.63 -12.81
C LEU A 168 16.13 8.30 -12.65
N ALA A 169 17.13 8.25 -11.77
CA ALA A 169 17.88 7.02 -11.49
C ALA A 169 16.97 5.91 -10.94
N ALA A 170 16.12 6.24 -9.97
CA ALA A 170 15.14 5.31 -9.39
C ALA A 170 14.23 4.67 -10.45
N ARG A 171 13.69 5.49 -11.36
CA ARG A 171 12.87 5.00 -12.47
C ARG A 171 13.67 4.11 -13.41
N GLY A 172 14.85 4.56 -13.84
CA GLY A 172 15.69 3.82 -14.78
C GLY A 172 16.13 2.46 -14.24
N LEU A 173 16.47 2.37 -12.95
CA LEU A 173 16.73 1.09 -12.28
C LEU A 173 15.51 0.15 -12.32
N GLY A 174 14.30 0.69 -12.12
CA GLY A 174 13.06 -0.08 -12.25
C GLY A 174 12.82 -0.61 -13.67
N GLU A 175 13.16 0.18 -14.69
CA GLU A 175 13.07 -0.22 -16.09
C GLU A 175 14.09 -1.31 -16.45
N GLN A 176 15.30 -1.25 -15.89
CA GLN A 176 16.28 -2.34 -16.02
C GLN A 176 15.76 -3.63 -15.36
N ILE A 177 15.18 -3.55 -14.16
CA ILE A 177 14.56 -4.70 -13.48
C ILE A 177 13.41 -5.28 -14.34
N ASP A 178 12.53 -4.43 -14.88
CA ASP A 178 11.43 -4.87 -15.75
C ASP A 178 11.92 -5.55 -17.03
N LYS A 179 13.00 -5.02 -17.64
CA LYS A 179 13.68 -5.63 -18.79
C LYS A 179 14.24 -7.01 -18.44
N MET A 180 14.91 -7.17 -17.30
CA MET A 180 15.44 -8.46 -16.84
C MET A 180 14.32 -9.49 -16.58
N LEU A 181 13.20 -9.06 -16.00
CA LEU A 181 12.04 -9.92 -15.73
C LEU A 181 11.33 -10.35 -17.01
N LYS A 182 11.14 -9.44 -17.97
CA LYS A 182 10.56 -9.75 -19.29
C LYS A 182 11.43 -10.70 -20.11
N GLN A 183 12.75 -10.57 -20.00
CA GLN A 183 13.73 -11.46 -20.64
C GLN A 183 13.88 -12.82 -19.93
N GLN A 184 13.19 -13.04 -18.80
CA GLN A 184 13.30 -14.25 -17.98
C GLN A 184 14.76 -14.59 -17.64
N ARG A 185 15.55 -13.57 -17.30
CA ARG A 185 16.95 -13.78 -16.92
C ARG A 185 17.06 -14.64 -15.67
N ALA A 186 18.24 -15.27 -15.51
CA ALA A 186 18.52 -16.08 -14.34
C ALA A 186 18.36 -15.28 -13.05
N ILE A 187 17.78 -15.90 -12.02
CA ILE A 187 17.55 -15.27 -10.71
C ILE A 187 18.87 -14.79 -10.09
N THR A 188 19.98 -15.47 -10.39
CA THR A 188 21.34 -15.07 -9.99
C THR A 188 21.74 -13.70 -10.53
N GLU A 189 21.42 -13.39 -11.79
CA GLU A 189 21.68 -12.06 -12.37
C GLU A 189 20.82 -10.98 -11.72
N LEU A 190 19.55 -11.30 -11.45
CA LEU A 190 18.62 -10.37 -10.79
C LEU A 190 19.07 -10.07 -9.36
N ARG A 191 19.47 -11.09 -8.59
CA ARG A 191 20.05 -10.92 -7.25
C ARG A 191 21.33 -10.09 -7.29
N ALA A 192 22.22 -10.36 -8.23
CA ALA A 192 23.46 -9.58 -8.38
C ALA A 192 23.18 -8.12 -8.76
N PHE A 193 22.14 -7.85 -9.56
CA PHE A 193 21.74 -6.49 -9.88
C PHE A 193 21.13 -5.77 -8.67
N LEU A 194 20.26 -6.44 -7.92
CA LEU A 194 19.72 -5.90 -6.67
C LEU A 194 20.82 -5.65 -5.63
N ASP A 195 21.79 -6.54 -5.49
CA ASP A 195 22.94 -6.34 -4.60
C ASP A 195 23.75 -5.09 -4.98
N LYS A 196 23.93 -4.84 -6.29
CA LYS A 196 24.58 -3.61 -6.75
C LYS A 196 23.80 -2.37 -6.33
N ILE A 197 22.47 -2.38 -6.47
CA ILE A 197 21.61 -1.25 -6.11
C ILE A 197 21.65 -0.98 -4.60
N TYR A 198 21.42 -2.02 -3.78
CA TYR A 198 21.26 -1.87 -2.34
C TYR A 198 22.59 -1.77 -1.58
N ASN A 199 23.63 -2.50 -2.00
CA ASN A 199 24.83 -2.68 -1.18
C ASN A 199 26.10 -2.04 -1.74
N LYS A 200 26.12 -1.62 -3.01
CA LYS A 200 27.36 -1.10 -3.66
C LYS A 200 27.43 0.41 -3.87
N VAL A 201 26.29 1.10 -3.96
CA VAL A 201 26.25 2.55 -4.23
C VAL A 201 26.19 3.39 -2.95
N GLY A 202 26.23 2.73 -1.78
CA GLY A 202 26.21 3.37 -0.46
C GLY A 202 24.85 3.22 0.25
N GLY A 203 24.79 3.71 1.49
CA GLY A 203 23.64 3.51 2.38
C GLY A 203 23.79 2.30 3.30
N GLU A 204 22.67 1.91 3.92
CA GLU A 204 22.61 0.76 4.81
C GLU A 204 22.73 -0.55 4.02
N GLN A 205 23.46 -1.52 4.57
CA GLN A 205 23.67 -2.81 3.92
C GLN A 205 22.47 -3.73 4.20
N GLU A 206 21.83 -4.19 3.13
CA GLU A 206 20.64 -5.02 3.16
C GLU A 206 20.98 -6.50 2.91
N GLN A 207 20.36 -7.39 3.68
CA GLN A 207 20.65 -8.83 3.64
C GLN A 207 19.76 -9.57 2.63
N LEU A 208 20.02 -9.35 1.34
CA LEU A 208 19.27 -9.99 0.24
C LEU A 208 19.43 -11.52 0.18
N ASP A 209 20.50 -12.07 0.77
CA ASP A 209 20.76 -13.51 0.80
C ASP A 209 19.76 -14.30 1.66
N THR A 210 19.07 -13.62 2.58
CA THR A 210 18.04 -14.23 3.43
C THR A 210 16.73 -14.49 2.69
N LEU A 211 16.53 -13.82 1.55
CA LEU A 211 15.30 -13.91 0.77
C LEU A 211 15.29 -15.17 -0.08
N THR A 212 14.15 -15.86 -0.10
CA THR A 212 13.89 -16.98 -1.01
C THR A 212 13.74 -16.49 -2.47
N ASP A 213 13.86 -17.40 -3.43
CA ASP A 213 13.74 -17.05 -4.85
C ASP A 213 12.36 -16.47 -5.21
N GLU A 214 11.30 -17.00 -4.60
CA GLU A 214 9.94 -16.46 -4.77
C GLU A 214 9.83 -15.03 -4.22
N GLU A 215 10.46 -14.75 -3.07
CA GLU A 215 10.46 -13.43 -2.46
C GLU A 215 11.24 -12.41 -3.28
N VAL A 216 12.37 -12.81 -3.88
CA VAL A 216 13.14 -11.95 -4.78
C VAL A 216 12.35 -11.63 -6.04
N LEU A 217 11.66 -12.61 -6.63
CA LEU A 217 10.80 -12.36 -7.79
C LEU A 217 9.63 -11.43 -7.45
N ARG A 218 9.02 -11.59 -6.27
CA ARG A 218 7.98 -10.68 -5.77
C ARG A 218 8.52 -9.27 -5.53
N LEU A 219 9.68 -9.14 -4.89
CA LEU A 219 10.35 -7.86 -4.68
C LEU A 219 10.63 -7.18 -6.02
N ALA A 220 11.30 -7.86 -6.95
CA ALA A 220 11.59 -7.33 -8.27
C ALA A 220 10.31 -6.97 -9.04
N GLY A 221 9.23 -7.74 -8.87
CA GLY A 221 7.90 -7.43 -9.40
C GLY A 221 7.37 -6.08 -8.92
N ASN A 222 7.57 -5.75 -7.64
CA ASN A 222 7.18 -4.46 -7.06
C ASN A 222 8.09 -3.31 -7.53
N LEU A 223 9.36 -3.58 -7.79
CA LEU A 223 10.36 -2.57 -8.19
C LEU A 223 10.31 -2.18 -9.68
N ARG A 224 9.49 -2.85 -10.51
CA ARG A 224 9.37 -2.57 -11.96
C ARG A 224 8.99 -1.12 -12.29
N GLN A 225 8.23 -0.47 -11.42
CA GLN A 225 7.79 0.91 -11.65
C GLN A 225 8.84 1.96 -11.25
N GLY A 226 9.90 1.53 -10.58
CA GLY A 226 10.94 2.37 -10.02
C GLY A 226 11.36 1.83 -8.66
N VAL A 227 12.66 1.95 -8.35
CA VAL A 227 13.20 1.55 -7.05
C VAL A 227 12.92 2.66 -6.03
N PRO A 228 12.17 2.42 -4.95
CA PRO A 228 11.98 3.41 -3.91
C PRO A 228 13.31 3.69 -3.20
N LEU A 229 13.70 4.96 -3.14
CA LEU A 229 14.92 5.40 -2.47
C LEU A 229 14.58 6.28 -1.27
N ALA A 230 15.37 6.12 -0.20
CA ALA A 230 15.26 6.92 1.00
C ALA A 230 16.50 7.82 1.12
N THR A 231 16.28 9.11 1.36
CA THR A 231 17.32 10.07 1.68
C THR A 231 16.96 10.77 2.99
N PRO A 232 17.54 10.36 4.12
CA PRO A 232 17.32 11.01 5.41
C PRO A 232 17.61 12.52 5.39
N VAL A 233 17.00 13.25 6.32
CA VAL A 233 17.27 14.68 6.49
C VAL A 233 18.63 14.83 7.15
N PHE A 234 19.53 15.61 6.54
CA PHE A 234 20.92 15.86 6.97
C PHE A 234 21.91 14.69 6.83
N ASP A 235 21.45 13.52 6.39
CA ASP A 235 22.28 12.34 6.10
C ASP A 235 21.78 11.70 4.80
N GLY A 236 21.79 12.51 3.73
CA GLY A 236 21.19 12.16 2.46
C GLY A 236 22.17 11.57 1.45
N ALA A 237 21.63 11.16 0.29
CA ALA A 237 22.46 10.66 -0.80
C ALA A 237 23.43 11.75 -1.31
N GLU A 238 24.71 11.39 -1.43
CA GLU A 238 25.75 12.26 -1.99
C GLU A 238 25.65 12.31 -3.53
N GLU A 239 26.17 13.38 -4.13
CA GLU A 239 26.10 13.57 -5.58
C GLU A 239 26.75 12.43 -6.38
N GLU A 240 27.89 11.91 -5.91
CA GLU A 240 28.55 10.78 -6.58
C GLU A 240 27.71 9.49 -6.52
N GLN A 241 27.00 9.25 -5.42
CA GLN A 241 26.08 8.11 -5.31
C GLN A 241 24.93 8.25 -6.31
N ILE A 242 24.37 9.46 -6.50
CA ILE A 242 23.34 9.71 -7.51
C ILE A 242 23.88 9.43 -8.92
N LYS A 243 25.12 9.85 -9.22
CA LYS A 243 25.77 9.60 -10.52
C LYS A 243 26.01 8.11 -10.75
N GLU A 244 26.43 7.37 -9.73
CA GLU A 244 26.60 5.91 -9.79
C GLU A 244 25.27 5.20 -10.05
N LEU A 245 24.17 5.62 -9.39
CA LEU A 245 22.83 5.07 -9.66
C LEU A 245 22.35 5.37 -11.09
N LEU A 246 22.62 6.58 -11.61
CA LEU A 246 22.31 6.94 -13.00
C LEU A 246 23.10 6.04 -13.98
N GLU A 247 24.37 5.79 -13.70
CA GLU A 247 25.22 4.92 -14.53
C GLU A 247 24.72 3.46 -14.50
N LEU A 248 24.33 2.94 -13.33
CA LEU A 248 23.69 1.62 -13.21
C LEU A 248 22.36 1.50 -13.95
N ALA A 249 21.65 2.62 -14.11
CA ALA A 249 20.41 2.70 -14.87
C ALA A 249 20.62 2.83 -16.39
N GLU A 250 21.87 2.84 -16.87
CA GLU A 250 22.25 3.14 -18.26
C GLU A 250 21.87 4.57 -18.70
N LEU A 251 21.90 5.53 -17.76
CA LEU A 251 21.55 6.94 -17.99
C LEU A 251 22.76 7.88 -17.87
N PRO A 252 22.74 9.07 -18.50
CA PRO A 252 23.84 10.02 -18.40
C PRO A 252 24.08 10.48 -16.95
N ARG A 253 25.35 10.47 -16.51
CA ARG A 253 25.76 10.97 -15.17
C ARG A 253 25.37 12.43 -14.92
N THR A 254 25.10 13.21 -15.97
CA THR A 254 24.66 14.60 -15.85
C THR A 254 23.19 14.74 -15.43
N GLY A 255 22.38 13.67 -15.54
CA GLY A 255 20.92 13.73 -15.38
C GLY A 255 20.22 14.51 -16.49
N GLN A 256 20.92 14.81 -17.58
CA GLN A 256 20.40 15.57 -18.72
C GLN A 256 20.31 14.69 -19.96
N GLN A 257 19.27 14.91 -20.76
CA GLN A 257 18.99 14.15 -21.97
C GLN A 257 18.64 15.10 -23.12
N THR A 258 18.88 14.66 -24.36
CA THR A 258 18.38 15.36 -25.54
C THR A 258 16.89 15.10 -25.66
N LEU A 259 16.11 16.17 -25.74
CA LEU A 259 14.67 16.13 -26.01
C LEU A 259 14.38 16.64 -27.42
N TYR A 260 13.21 16.30 -27.92
CA TYR A 260 12.68 16.72 -29.21
C TYR A 260 11.37 17.48 -28.98
N ASP A 261 11.13 18.55 -29.74
CA ASP A 261 9.87 19.29 -29.72
C ASP A 261 8.77 18.42 -30.34
N GLY A 262 7.67 18.19 -29.62
CA GLY A 262 6.54 17.37 -30.10
C GLY A 262 5.85 17.95 -31.34
N ARG A 263 5.94 19.27 -31.55
CA ARG A 263 5.27 19.94 -32.68
C ARG A 263 6.08 19.92 -33.96
N THR A 264 7.40 20.11 -33.86
CA THR A 264 8.28 20.20 -35.03
C THR A 264 9.06 18.91 -35.28
N GLY A 265 9.27 18.10 -34.24
CA GLY A 265 10.16 16.94 -34.26
C GLY A 265 11.65 17.28 -34.18
N GLU A 266 12.00 18.57 -34.07
CA GLU A 266 13.40 19.01 -34.00
C GLU A 266 13.97 18.79 -32.60
N ALA A 267 15.25 18.41 -32.54
CA ALA A 267 15.98 18.29 -31.27
C ALA A 267 16.22 19.68 -30.67
N PHE A 268 16.10 19.80 -29.34
CA PHE A 268 16.52 21.02 -28.66
C PHE A 268 18.05 21.21 -28.74
N ASP A 269 18.50 22.46 -28.88
CA ASP A 269 19.92 22.81 -29.04
C ASP A 269 20.81 22.36 -27.87
N ARG A 270 20.23 22.24 -26.67
CA ARG A 270 20.94 21.90 -25.44
C ARG A 270 20.24 20.75 -24.72
N PRO A 271 21.00 19.85 -24.08
CA PRO A 271 20.41 18.81 -23.26
C PRO A 271 19.66 19.44 -22.07
N VAL A 272 18.54 18.82 -21.70
CA VAL A 272 17.62 19.31 -20.68
C VAL A 272 17.62 18.33 -19.51
N THR A 273 17.55 18.84 -18.29
CA THR A 273 17.35 18.00 -17.10
C THR A 273 15.95 17.42 -17.13
N VAL A 274 15.86 16.09 -17.11
CA VAL A 274 14.60 15.33 -17.10
C VAL A 274 14.66 14.36 -15.93
N GLY A 275 13.53 14.11 -15.29
CA GLY A 275 13.46 13.14 -14.20
C GLY A 275 12.14 13.19 -13.47
N TYR A 276 12.11 12.51 -12.34
CA TYR A 276 10.88 12.34 -11.56
C TYR A 276 10.94 13.20 -10.30
N MET A 277 10.06 14.18 -10.23
CA MET A 277 9.86 15.03 -9.05
C MET A 277 8.51 14.71 -8.42
N TYR A 278 8.47 14.60 -7.09
CA TYR A 278 7.21 14.33 -6.39
C TYR A 278 6.36 15.61 -6.27
N MET A 279 5.23 15.62 -6.97
CA MET A 279 4.32 16.77 -7.07
C MET A 279 3.02 16.54 -6.29
N LEU A 280 2.55 17.60 -5.63
CA LEU A 280 1.33 17.62 -4.81
C LEU A 280 0.31 18.58 -5.40
N LYS A 281 -0.96 18.17 -5.38
CA LYS A 281 -2.10 19.06 -5.64
C LYS A 281 -2.55 19.71 -4.34
N LEU A 282 -2.54 21.04 -4.29
CA LEU A 282 -3.00 21.77 -3.11
C LEU A 282 -4.53 21.91 -3.12
N ASN A 283 -5.13 22.04 -1.94
CA ASN A 283 -6.58 22.25 -1.80
C ASN A 283 -7.06 23.64 -2.27
N HIS A 284 -6.18 24.44 -2.88
CA HIS A 284 -6.50 25.72 -3.50
C HIS A 284 -6.96 25.43 -4.93
N LEU A 285 -8.23 25.03 -5.04
CA LEU A 285 -8.89 24.69 -6.30
C LEU A 285 -9.57 25.94 -6.87
N VAL A 286 -9.57 26.05 -8.19
CA VAL A 286 -10.41 27.01 -8.93
C VAL A 286 -11.78 26.40 -9.20
#